data_AF-A0A2V8B687-F1
#
_entry.id   AF-A0A2V8B687-F1
#
_cell.length_a   1.000
_cell.length_b   1.000
_cell.length_c   1.000
_cell.angle_alpha   90.00
_cell.angle_beta   90.00
_cell.angle_gamma   90.00
#
_symmetry.space_group_name_H-M   'P 1'
#
loop_
_entity.id
_entity.type
_entity.pdbx_description
1 polymer ?
#
loop_
_entity_poly.entity_id
_entity_poly.type
_entity_poly.pdbx_seq_one_letter_code
_entity_poly.pdbx_strand_id
1 'polypeptide(L)' 'MKRVKKIGNAHVFEAAISKSAAQRRLIDDLLSFFGGRIQPVVAHLIESGKLTLDDVEEAKRTLRRLAKEDKNR' A
#
# COMPACT_ATOMS: atom_id res chain seq x y z
N MET A 1 16.29 -17.49 -1.15
CA MET A 1 17.17 -16.34 -0.81
C MET A 1 18.53 -16.59 -1.42
N LYS A 2 19.04 -15.71 -2.27
CA LYS A 2 20.31 -15.92 -3.01
C LYS A 2 21.40 -15.02 -2.44
N ARG A 3 22.55 -15.61 -2.13
CA ARG A 3 23.72 -14.88 -1.63
C ARG A 3 24.45 -14.23 -2.79
N VAL A 4 24.77 -12.94 -2.66
CA VAL A 4 25.48 -12.18 -3.70
C VAL A 4 26.96 -12.00 -3.41
N LYS A 5 27.36 -11.93 -2.13
CA LYS A 5 28.78 -11.88 -1.75
C LYS A 5 29.02 -12.18 -0.26
N LYS A 6 30.30 -12.24 0.11
CA LYS A 6 30.81 -12.23 1.49
C LYS A 6 31.65 -10.98 1.70
N ILE A 7 31.53 -10.34 2.87
CA ILE A 7 32.45 -9.27 3.30
C ILE A 7 32.97 -9.68 4.69
N GLY A 8 34.23 -10.13 4.78
CA GLY A 8 34.78 -10.72 6.01
C GLY A 8 33.98 -11.96 6.45
N ASN A 9 33.29 -11.85 7.58
CA ASN A 9 32.36 -12.88 8.09
C ASN A 9 30.88 -12.58 7.78
N ALA A 10 30.54 -11.43 7.21
CA ALA A 10 29.17 -11.07 6.86
C ALA A 10 28.73 -11.67 5.51
N HIS A 11 27.46 -12.07 5.43
CA HIS A 11 26.82 -12.60 4.23
C HIS A 11 25.87 -11.55 3.65
N VAL A 12 26.05 -11.22 2.37
CA VAL A 12 25.17 -10.30 1.65
C VAL A 12 24.28 -11.08 0.72
N PHE A 13 22.98 -10.79 0.73
CA PHE A 13 21.96 -11.47 -0.07
C PHE A 13 21.21 -10.47 -0.95
N GLU A 14 20.74 -10.92 -2.11
CA GLU A 14 19.82 -10.14 -2.93
C GLU A 14 18.40 -10.16 -2.35
N ALA A 15 17.63 -9.12 -2.69
CA ALA A 15 16.22 -9.05 -2.33
C ALA A 15 15.45 -10.20 -3.01
N ALA A 16 14.74 -11.00 -2.21
CA ALA A 16 13.94 -12.12 -2.71
C ALA A 16 12.62 -11.66 -3.36
N ILE A 17 12.16 -10.46 -3.02
CA ILE A 17 10.96 -9.82 -3.57
C ILE A 17 11.24 -8.35 -3.84
N SER A 18 10.46 -7.75 -4.75
CA SER A 18 10.52 -6.31 -4.96
C SER A 18 9.97 -5.56 -3.74
N LYS A 19 10.42 -4.30 -3.58
CA LYS A 19 9.89 -3.39 -2.54
C LYS A 19 8.38 -3.20 -2.67
N SER A 20 7.86 -3.08 -3.90
CA SER A 20 6.43 -2.90 -4.17
C SER A 20 5.61 -4.13 -3.77
N ALA A 21 6.11 -5.33 -4.02
CA ALA A 21 5.46 -6.58 -3.60
C ALA A 21 5.42 -6.69 -2.07
N ALA A 22 6.51 -6.33 -1.39
CA ALA A 22 6.53 -6.28 0.07
C ALA A 22 5.52 -5.27 0.63
N GLN A 23 5.47 -4.06 0.07
CA GLN A 23 4.56 -3.00 0.51
C GLN A 23 3.08 -3.37 0.31
N ARG A 24 2.72 -3.95 -0.85
CA ARG A 24 1.34 -4.38 -1.11
C ARG A 24 0.89 -5.43 -0.11
N ARG A 25 1.73 -6.46 0.12
CA ARG A 25 1.43 -7.50 1.11
C ARG A 25 1.22 -6.92 2.51
N LEU A 26 2.04 -5.95 2.93
CA LEU A 26 1.86 -5.31 4.23
C LEU A 26 0.51 -4.58 4.36
N ILE A 27 0.04 -3.96 3.28
CA ILE A 27 -1.30 -3.32 3.26
C ILE A 27 -2.38 -4.39 3.36
N ASP A 28 -2.28 -5.48 2.60
CA ASP A 28 -3.25 -6.57 2.64
C ASP A 28 -3.32 -7.24 4.04
N ASP A 29 -2.17 -7.44 4.68
CA ASP A 29 -2.06 -7.98 6.04
C ASP A 29 -2.71 -7.02 7.06
N LEU A 30 -2.47 -5.70 6.92
CA LEU A 30 -3.10 -4.68 7.76
C LEU A 30 -4.63 -4.67 7.59
N LEU A 31 -5.13 -4.74 6.36
CA LEU A 31 -6.58 -4.77 6.12
C LEU A 31 -7.22 -6.06 6.63
N SER A 32 -6.52 -7.17 6.52
CA SER A 32 -6.97 -8.46 7.08
C SER A 32 -7.18 -8.38 8.59
N PHE A 33 -6.35 -7.64 9.32
CA PHE A 33 -6.53 -7.37 10.75
C PHE A 33 -7.86 -6.67 11.06
N PHE A 34 -8.35 -5.81 10.16
CA PHE A 34 -9.65 -5.13 10.29
C PHE A 34 -10.81 -5.91 9.65
N GLY A 35 -10.64 -7.22 9.42
CA GLY A 35 -11.65 -8.08 8.80
C GLY A 35 -11.83 -7.80 7.30
N GLY A 36 -10.78 -7.33 6.63
CA GLY A 36 -10.81 -6.94 5.22
C GLY A 36 -11.50 -5.59 4.95
N ARG A 37 -11.90 -4.86 6.02
CA ARG A 37 -12.60 -3.59 5.92
C ARG A 37 -11.62 -2.42 6.02
N ILE A 38 -11.67 -1.52 5.05
CA ILE A 38 -10.86 -0.29 5.01
C ILE A 38 -11.43 0.81 5.92
N GLN A 39 -12.72 0.74 6.25
CA GLN A 39 -13.47 1.77 6.96
C GLN A 39 -12.86 2.13 8.33
N PRO A 40 -12.42 1.18 9.18
CA PRO A 40 -11.78 1.53 10.45
C PRO A 40 -10.47 2.31 10.29
N VAL A 41 -9.70 2.02 9.24
CA VAL A 41 -8.45 2.74 8.93
C VAL A 41 -8.77 4.16 8.49
N VAL A 42 -9.75 4.33 7.60
CA VAL A 42 -10.19 5.65 7.12
C VAL A 42 -10.75 6.49 8.27
N ALA A 43 -11.56 5.90 9.14
CA ALA A 43 -12.09 6.58 10.32
C ALA A 43 -10.96 7.11 11.21
N HIS A 44 -9.96 6.28 11.51
CA HIS A 44 -8.80 6.70 12.29
C HIS A 44 -8.00 7.83 11.63
N LEU A 45 -7.85 7.83 10.31
CA LEU A 45 -7.15 8.90 9.59
C LEU A 45 -7.93 10.23 9.64
N ILE A 46 -9.26 10.18 9.59
CA ILE A 46 -10.12 11.36 9.75
C ILE A 46 -10.00 11.89 11.18
N GLU A 47 -10.18 11.03 12.18
CA GLU A 47 -10.13 11.39 13.60
C GLU A 47 -8.76 11.97 14.01
N SER A 48 -7.67 11.45 13.44
CA SER A 48 -6.31 11.95 13.69
C SER A 48 -5.91 13.17 12.84
N GLY A 49 -6.81 13.68 11.98
CA GLY A 49 -6.53 14.80 11.08
C GLY A 49 -5.54 14.50 9.97
N LYS A 50 -5.24 13.22 9.72
CA LYS A 50 -4.32 12.75 8.67
C LYS A 50 -5.02 12.52 7.32
N LEU A 51 -6.34 12.62 7.29
CA LEU A 51 -7.15 12.67 6.07
C LEU A 51 -8.02 13.92 6.11
N THR A 52 -7.80 14.83 5.16
CA THR A 52 -8.50 16.11 5.04
C THR A 52 -9.62 16.03 4.00
N LEU A 53 -10.48 17.06 3.96
CA LEU A 53 -11.49 17.18 2.91
C LEU A 53 -10.88 17.28 1.51
N ASP A 54 -9.72 17.92 1.38
CA ASP A 54 -9.02 18.04 0.10
C ASP A 54 -8.55 16.66 -0.40
N ASP A 55 -7.99 15.85 0.51
CA ASP A 55 -7.59 14.46 0.21
C ASP A 55 -8.78 13.62 -0.27
N VAL A 56 -9.95 13.79 0.36
CA VAL A 56 -11.20 13.10 -0.03
C VAL A 56 -11.68 13.52 -1.41
N GLU A 57 -11.63 14.82 -1.73
CA GLU A 57 -12.03 15.30 -3.05
C GLU A 57 -11.06 14.84 -4.15
N GLU A 58 -9.76 14.78 -3.87
CA GLU A 58 -8.76 14.19 -4.77
C GLU A 58 -9.02 12.70 -5.01
N ALA A 59 -9.26 11.93 -3.93
CA ALA A 59 -9.61 10.52 -4.04
C ALA A 59 -10.86 10.31 -4.91
N LYS A 60 -11.90 11.13 -4.73
CA LYS A 60 -13.13 11.09 -5.53
C LYS A 60 -12.88 11.45 -7.00
N ARG A 61 -12.03 12.43 -7.29
CA ARG A 61 -11.61 12.75 -8.67
C ARG A 61 -10.91 11.57 -9.32
N THR A 62 -10.01 10.92 -8.60
CA THR A 62 -9.28 9.73 -9.06
C THR A 62 -10.23 8.59 -9.39
N LEU A 63 -11.17 8.28 -8.49
CA LEU A 63 -12.21 7.27 -8.74
C LEU A 63 -13.06 7.57 -9.98
N ARG A 64 -13.48 8.83 -10.15
CA ARG A 64 -14.24 9.25 -11.35
C ARG A 64 -13.45 9.10 -12.63
N ARG A 65 -12.14 9.36 -12.61
CA ARG A 65 -11.26 9.18 -13.77
C ARG A 65 -11.14 7.70 -14.14
N LEU A 66 -10.84 6.84 -13.17
CA LEU A 66 -10.73 5.39 -13.39
C LEU A 66 -12.03 4.78 -13.91
N ALA A 67 -13.18 5.17 -13.34
CA ALA A 67 -14.49 4.69 -13.80
C ALA A 67 -14.85 5.14 -15.23
N LYS A 68 -14.28 6.25 -15.72
CA LYS A 68 -14.44 6.68 -17.12
C LYS A 68 -13.51 5.90 -18.06
N GLU A 69 -12.27 5.66 -17.63
CA GLU A 69 -11.30 4.86 -18.39
C GLU A 69 -11.79 3.42 -18.58
N ASP A 70 -12.38 2.81 -17.55
CA ASP A 70 -12.96 1.46 -17.63
C ASP A 70 -14.18 1.37 -18.55
N LYS A 71 -14.96 2.44 -18.72
CA LYS A 71 -16.10 2.48 -19.66
C LYS A 71 -15.69 2.63 -21.12
N ASN A 72 -14.48 3.13 -21.37
CA ASN A 72 -13.94 3.32 -22.71
C ASN A 72 -13.10 2.12 -23.20
N ARG A 73 -12.98 1.07 -22.39
CA ARG A 73 -12.21 -0.14 -22.65
C ARG A 73 -13.13 -1.32 -22.93
#